data_AF-A0A2V9BK76-F1
#
_entry.id   AF-A0A2V9BK76-F1
#
_cell.length_a   1.000
_cell.length_b   1.000
_cell.length_c   1.000
_cell.angle_alpha   90.00
_cell.angle_beta   90.00
_cell.angle_gamma   90.00
#
_symmetry.space_group_name_H-M   'P 1'
#
loop_
_entity.id
_entity.type
_entity.pdbx_description
1 polymer ?
#
loop_
_entity_poly.entity_id
_entity_poly.type
_entity_poly.pdbx_seq_one_letter_code
_entity_poly.pdbx_strand_id
1 'polypeptide(L)'
;MAVQLDSAKRAADAASQSAEAAKLSADVVAALHRPLIGLESLPTVTLASNTIWEFPSKLRNYGTLPASRLNATFDFYTESAHESRYPLKTVEGPESVEIFPNAAYEIALQPTPTAEQVNQISSQSKKLILTVKATYVALDDRKFEYTAEARLDNGSKRFVLIKSQTRIL
;
A
#
# COMPACT_ATOMS: atom_id res chain seq x y z
N MET A 1 2.87 -30.61 -8.77
CA MET A 1 3.44 -29.87 -7.62
C MET A 1 4.56 -28.88 -7.99
N ALA A 2 4.90 -28.62 -9.27
CA ALA A 2 5.94 -27.65 -9.63
C ALA A 2 5.45 -26.18 -9.69
N VAL A 3 4.16 -25.96 -9.98
CA VAL A 3 3.60 -24.62 -10.25
C VAL A 3 3.55 -23.72 -9.00
N GLN A 4 3.31 -24.29 -7.81
CA GLN A 4 3.24 -23.53 -6.54
C GLN A 4 4.59 -23.00 -6.08
N LEU A 5 5.69 -23.68 -6.40
CA LEU A 5 7.05 -23.29 -6.00
C LEU A 5 7.54 -22.11 -6.84
N ASP A 6 7.19 -22.08 -8.12
CA ASP A 6 7.53 -20.99 -9.05
C ASP A 6 6.74 -19.70 -8.71
N SER A 7 5.45 -19.83 -8.37
CA SER A 7 4.63 -18.69 -7.99
C SER A 7 5.04 -18.08 -6.65
N ALA A 8 5.41 -18.92 -5.67
CA ALA A 8 5.91 -18.47 -4.38
C ALA A 8 7.24 -17.72 -4.50
N LYS A 9 8.15 -18.21 -5.36
CA LYS A 9 9.42 -17.53 -5.66
C LYS A 9 9.21 -16.18 -6.34
N ARG A 10 8.37 -16.12 -7.39
CA ARG A 10 8.06 -14.85 -8.07
C ARG A 10 7.37 -13.85 -7.15
N ALA A 11 6.51 -14.31 -6.26
CA ALA A 11 5.86 -13.45 -5.26
C ALA A 11 6.87 -12.92 -4.23
N ALA A 12 7.81 -13.75 -3.78
CA ALA A 12 8.90 -13.33 -2.90
C ALA A 12 9.86 -12.37 -3.60
N ASP A 13 10.25 -12.63 -4.84
CA ASP A 13 11.14 -11.77 -5.62
C ASP A 13 10.51 -10.41 -5.90
N ALA A 14 9.21 -10.39 -6.26
CA ALA A 14 8.49 -9.14 -6.44
C ALA A 14 8.34 -8.38 -5.11
N ALA A 15 8.21 -9.09 -3.98
CA ALA A 15 8.15 -8.47 -2.65
C ALA A 15 9.47 -7.84 -2.27
N SER A 16 10.57 -8.55 -2.52
CA SER A 16 11.92 -8.00 -2.41
C SER A 16 12.08 -6.79 -3.32
N GLN A 17 11.68 -6.84 -4.59
CA GLN A 17 11.81 -5.71 -5.52
C GLN A 17 10.98 -4.48 -5.12
N SER A 18 9.75 -4.68 -4.61
CA SER A 18 8.92 -3.57 -4.14
C SER A 18 9.46 -2.96 -2.85
N ALA A 19 9.91 -3.81 -1.92
CA ALA A 19 10.58 -3.39 -0.70
C ALA A 19 11.91 -2.70 -0.99
N GLU A 20 12.67 -3.18 -1.99
CA GLU A 20 13.93 -2.60 -2.45
C GLU A 20 13.70 -1.28 -3.18
N ALA A 21 12.66 -1.14 -4.01
CA ALA A 21 12.34 0.14 -4.64
C ALA A 21 11.86 1.17 -3.61
N ALA A 22 11.05 0.75 -2.63
CA ALA A 22 10.68 1.58 -1.49
C ALA A 22 11.90 1.94 -0.65
N LYS A 23 12.80 0.99 -0.39
CA LYS A 23 14.04 1.18 0.35
C LYS A 23 15.03 2.07 -0.40
N LEU A 24 15.23 1.92 -1.71
CA LEU A 24 16.14 2.76 -2.50
C LEU A 24 15.64 4.19 -2.57
N SER A 25 14.33 4.37 -2.79
CA SER A 25 13.69 5.69 -2.70
C SER A 25 13.82 6.26 -1.29
N ALA A 26 13.76 5.41 -0.27
CA ALA A 26 13.95 5.79 1.11
C ALA A 26 15.40 6.07 1.50
N ASP A 27 16.38 5.33 0.99
CA ASP A 27 17.81 5.46 1.32
C ASP A 27 18.37 6.74 0.70
N VAL A 28 17.96 7.07 -0.53
CA VAL A 28 18.26 8.38 -1.16
C VAL A 28 17.66 9.53 -0.35
N VAL A 29 16.56 9.27 0.38
CA VAL A 29 15.86 10.26 1.18
C VAL A 29 16.27 10.26 2.66
N ALA A 30 16.74 9.16 3.22
CA ALA A 30 17.17 8.98 4.61
C ALA A 30 18.52 9.66 4.88
N ALA A 31 19.24 10.05 3.82
CA ALA A 31 20.29 11.06 3.89
C ALA A 31 19.79 12.41 4.44
N LEU A 32 18.47 12.65 4.40
CA LEU A 32 17.83 13.75 5.09
C LEU A 32 17.38 13.22 6.46
N HIS A 33 17.87 13.83 7.54
CA HIS A 33 17.39 13.59 8.91
C HIS A 33 15.92 13.99 9.05
N ARG A 34 15.00 13.14 8.58
CA ARG A 34 13.55 13.39 8.53
C ARG A 34 12.75 12.11 8.70
N PRO A 35 11.48 12.19 9.16
CA PRO A 35 10.56 11.08 9.06
C PRO A 35 10.21 10.79 7.59
N LEU A 36 10.06 9.51 7.26
CA LEU A 36 9.70 9.09 5.91
C LEU A 36 8.73 7.92 5.96
N ILE A 37 7.45 8.20 5.70
CA ILE A 37 6.42 7.16 5.66
C ILE A 37 6.35 6.56 4.26
N GLY A 38 6.22 5.24 4.20
CA GLY A 38 5.98 4.49 2.97
C GLY A 38 4.93 3.40 3.17
N LEU A 39 4.29 3.01 2.06
CA LEU A 39 3.34 1.91 2.00
C LEU A 39 4.08 0.60 1.73
N GLU A 40 3.86 -0.39 2.56
CA GLU A 40 4.28 -1.77 2.35
C GLU A 40 3.03 -2.64 2.25
N SER A 41 2.83 -3.34 1.12
CA SER A 41 1.70 -4.24 0.94
C SER A 41 2.16 -5.69 0.97
N LEU A 42 1.43 -6.52 1.72
CA LEU A 42 1.67 -7.94 1.83
C LEU A 42 0.66 -8.72 0.98
N PRO A 43 1.00 -9.95 0.54
CA PRO A 43 0.03 -10.87 -0.09
C PRO A 43 -1.22 -11.06 0.76
N THR A 44 -2.40 -11.07 0.13
CA THR A 44 -3.65 -11.43 0.82
C THR A 44 -3.55 -12.83 1.39
N VAL A 45 -3.99 -12.98 2.62
CA VAL A 45 -4.28 -14.30 3.19
C VAL A 45 -5.71 -14.64 2.77
N THR A 46 -5.88 -15.35 1.65
CA THR A 46 -7.22 -15.76 1.21
C THR A 46 -7.75 -16.85 2.15
N LEU A 47 -8.75 -16.54 2.97
CA LEU A 47 -9.60 -17.54 3.62
C LEU A 47 -10.50 -18.16 2.53
N ALA A 48 -10.66 -19.49 2.56
CA ALA A 48 -11.24 -20.32 1.49
C ALA A 48 -12.69 -20.01 1.05
N SER A 49 -13.31 -18.93 1.55
CA SER A 49 -14.62 -18.44 1.12
C SER A 49 -14.46 -17.17 0.28
N ASN A 50 -14.76 -17.27 -1.02
CA ASN A 50 -14.60 -16.29 -2.11
C ASN A 50 -15.24 -14.89 -1.94
N THR A 51 -15.50 -14.40 -0.73
CA THR A 51 -16.32 -13.19 -0.51
C THR A 51 -15.61 -12.08 0.26
N ILE A 52 -14.58 -12.38 1.06
CA ILE A 52 -13.89 -11.38 1.88
C ILE A 52 -12.48 -11.15 1.35
N TRP A 53 -12.26 -9.97 0.77
CA TRP A 53 -10.94 -9.51 0.37
C TRP A 53 -10.31 -8.73 1.50
N GLU A 54 -9.21 -9.24 2.01
CA GLU A 54 -8.43 -8.59 3.06
C GLU A 54 -6.98 -8.44 2.60
N PHE A 55 -6.51 -7.20 2.54
CA PHE A 55 -5.16 -6.84 2.11
C PHE A 55 -4.35 -6.36 3.33
N PRO A 56 -3.56 -7.23 3.96
CA PRO A 56 -2.64 -6.80 5.01
C PRO A 56 -1.64 -5.81 4.43
N SER A 57 -1.59 -4.62 5.03
CA SER A 57 -0.76 -3.50 4.60
C SER A 57 -0.10 -2.85 5.80
N LYS A 58 1.00 -2.14 5.58
CA LYS A 58 1.73 -1.43 6.60
C LYS A 58 2.09 -0.04 6.14
N LEU A 59 1.98 0.93 7.05
CA LEU A 59 2.65 2.23 6.92
C LEU A 59 3.94 2.16 7.73
N ARG A 60 5.07 2.11 7.07
CA ARG A 60 6.39 2.00 7.71
C ARG A 60 7.11 3.34 7.68
N ASN A 61 7.78 3.67 8.78
CA ASN A 61 8.73 4.78 8.80
C ASN A 61 10.12 4.30 8.40
N TYR A 62 10.55 4.66 7.20
CA TYR A 62 11.88 4.40 6.66
C TYR A 62 12.87 5.55 6.95
N GLY A 63 12.42 6.60 7.63
CA GLY A 63 13.26 7.74 7.99
C GLY A 63 14.06 7.51 9.27
N THR A 64 14.87 8.50 9.64
CA THR A 64 15.70 8.43 10.86
C THR A 64 15.06 9.12 12.06
N LEU A 65 13.95 9.83 11.87
CA LEU A 65 13.20 10.52 12.94
C LEU A 65 11.78 9.96 13.07
N PRO A 66 11.15 10.04 14.26
CA PRO A 66 9.75 9.67 14.45
C PRO A 66 8.81 10.49 13.56
N ALA A 67 7.75 9.85 13.08
CA ALA A 67 6.62 10.49 12.43
C ALA A 67 5.46 10.55 13.43
N SER A 68 5.12 11.74 13.91
CA SER A 68 4.08 11.95 14.91
C SER A 68 2.79 12.46 14.26
N ARG A 69 1.65 12.30 14.95
CA ARG A 69 0.33 12.74 14.48
C ARG A 69 -0.01 12.22 13.08
N LEU A 70 0.36 10.98 12.81
CA LEU A 70 0.13 10.36 11.51
C LEU A 70 -1.37 10.07 11.33
N ASN A 71 -1.93 10.62 10.25
CA ASN A 71 -3.28 10.33 9.77
C ASN A 71 -3.18 9.76 8.36
N ALA A 72 -3.97 8.74 8.02
CA ALA A 72 -3.97 8.22 6.66
C ALA A 72 -5.36 7.86 6.16
N THR A 73 -5.54 7.94 4.83
CA THR A 73 -6.72 7.46 4.12
C THR A 73 -6.29 6.52 3.00
N PHE A 74 -7.10 5.49 2.75
CA PHE A 74 -6.87 4.46 1.75
C PHE A 74 -8.09 4.41 0.82
N ASP A 75 -7.91 4.91 -0.41
CA ASP A 75 -8.98 4.99 -1.40
C ASP A 75 -8.82 3.89 -2.45
N PHE A 76 -9.84 3.07 -2.58
CA PHE A 76 -9.91 2.01 -3.58
C PHE A 76 -10.69 2.46 -4.81
N TYR A 77 -10.15 2.14 -5.98
CA TYR A 77 -10.77 2.40 -7.27
C TYR A 77 -10.72 1.18 -8.16
N THR A 78 -11.70 1.08 -9.07
CA THR A 78 -11.61 0.17 -10.22
C THR A 78 -11.31 0.97 -11.48
N GLU A 79 -10.47 0.41 -12.35
CA GLU A 79 -10.06 1.04 -13.61
C GLU A 79 -10.10 0.01 -14.73
N SER A 80 -10.65 0.38 -15.89
CA SER A 80 -10.62 -0.46 -17.10
C SER A 80 -9.90 0.29 -18.23
N ALA A 81 -9.60 -0.40 -19.35
CA ALA A 81 -8.96 0.25 -20.50
C ALA A 81 -9.85 1.30 -21.18
N HIS A 82 -11.17 1.24 -20.96
CA HIS A 82 -12.17 2.04 -21.68
C HIS A 82 -12.96 2.98 -20.76
N GLU A 83 -12.78 2.89 -19.45
CA GLU A 83 -13.51 3.70 -18.49
C GLU A 83 -12.56 4.44 -17.52
N SER A 84 -13.00 5.61 -17.06
CA SER A 84 -12.35 6.36 -15.98
C SER A 84 -12.32 5.57 -14.67
N ARG A 85 -11.49 6.01 -13.71
CA ARG A 85 -11.45 5.42 -12.36
C ARG A 85 -12.80 5.57 -11.66
N TYR A 86 -13.37 4.46 -11.21
CA TYR A 86 -14.58 4.45 -10.38
C TYR A 86 -14.23 4.22 -8.91
N PRO A 87 -14.70 5.07 -7.99
CA PRO A 87 -14.49 4.87 -6.57
C PRO A 87 -15.19 3.59 -6.12
N LEU A 88 -14.49 2.81 -5.30
CA LEU A 88 -15.00 1.59 -4.69
C LEU A 88 -15.29 1.82 -3.21
N LYS A 89 -14.29 2.27 -2.45
CA LYS A 89 -14.37 2.46 -1.00
C LYS A 89 -13.22 3.30 -0.49
N THR A 90 -13.47 4.09 0.54
CA THR A 90 -12.44 4.70 1.38
C THR A 90 -12.36 3.95 2.70
N VAL A 91 -11.14 3.63 3.13
CA VAL A 91 -10.85 3.06 4.44
C VAL A 91 -10.03 4.08 5.22
N GLU A 92 -10.54 4.49 6.37
CA GLU A 92 -9.81 5.36 7.29
C GLU A 92 -8.65 4.59 7.91
N GLY A 93 -7.49 5.25 7.97
CA GLY A 93 -6.28 4.73 8.56
C GLY A 93 -6.17 5.09 10.05
N PRO A 94 -4.95 5.08 10.61
CA PRO A 94 -4.73 5.56 11.97
C PRO A 94 -5.12 7.03 12.10
N GLU A 95 -5.62 7.39 13.28
CA GLU A 95 -5.81 8.78 13.70
C GLU A 95 -4.73 9.14 14.73
N SER A 96 -3.90 10.13 14.39
CA SER A 96 -2.86 10.69 15.26
C SER A 96 -1.91 9.66 15.91
N VAL A 97 -1.42 8.68 15.14
CA VAL A 97 -0.43 7.69 15.63
C VAL A 97 1.01 8.21 15.50
N GLU A 98 1.89 7.75 16.38
CA GLU A 98 3.34 7.93 16.23
C GLU A 98 4.00 6.65 15.70
N ILE A 99 4.87 6.80 14.69
CA ILE A 99 5.65 5.70 14.13
C ILE A 99 7.14 6.02 14.22
N PHE A 100 7.84 5.28 15.08
CA PHE A 100 9.29 5.37 15.24
C PHE A 100 10.05 4.84 14.01
N PRO A 101 11.33 5.24 13.83
CA PRO A 101 12.17 4.70 12.77
C PRO A 101 12.15 3.17 12.72
N ASN A 102 12.02 2.61 11.51
CA ASN A 102 11.88 1.18 11.21
C ASN A 102 10.63 0.48 11.75
N ALA A 103 9.82 1.15 12.57
CA ALA A 103 8.52 0.64 13.02
C ALA A 103 7.47 0.78 11.92
N ALA A 104 6.38 0.04 12.07
CA ALA A 104 5.28 0.06 11.13
C ALA A 104 3.94 0.03 11.86
N TYR A 105 2.98 0.77 11.32
CA TYR A 105 1.57 0.62 11.66
C TYR A 105 0.94 -0.39 10.72
N GLU A 106 0.36 -1.46 11.26
CA GLU A 106 -0.27 -2.53 10.50
C GLU A 106 -1.77 -2.27 10.33
N ILE A 107 -2.30 -2.52 9.14
CA ILE A 107 -3.72 -2.36 8.82
C ILE A 107 -4.19 -3.44 7.85
N ALA A 108 -5.35 -4.02 8.13
CA ALA A 108 -6.05 -4.91 7.22
C ALA A 108 -7.05 -4.11 6.38
N LEU A 109 -6.75 -3.91 5.09
CA LEU A 109 -7.63 -3.14 4.22
C LEU A 109 -8.70 -4.04 3.59
N GLN A 110 -9.97 -3.66 3.74
CA GLN A 110 -11.12 -4.45 3.29
C GLN A 110 -12.00 -3.64 2.32
N PRO A 111 -11.71 -3.66 0.99
CA PRO A 111 -12.43 -2.88 -0.02
C PRO A 111 -13.90 -3.29 -0.24
N THR A 112 -14.32 -4.47 0.23
CA THR A 112 -15.70 -5.00 0.11
C THR A 112 -16.35 -4.82 -1.29
N PRO A 113 -15.74 -5.32 -2.38
CA PRO A 113 -16.34 -5.28 -3.72
C PRO A 113 -17.59 -6.16 -3.84
N THR A 114 -18.50 -5.82 -4.77
CA THR A 114 -19.64 -6.68 -5.12
C THR A 114 -19.18 -7.96 -5.84
N ALA A 115 -20.01 -8.99 -5.89
CA ALA A 115 -19.68 -10.23 -6.61
C ALA A 115 -19.34 -10.00 -8.09
N GLU A 116 -20.03 -9.06 -8.75
CA GLU A 116 -19.72 -8.66 -10.13
C GLU A 116 -18.33 -8.03 -10.24
N GLN A 117 -17.99 -7.10 -9.33
CA GLN A 117 -16.67 -6.46 -9.29
C GLN A 117 -15.57 -7.46 -8.98
N VAL A 118 -15.80 -8.41 -8.07
CA VAL A 118 -14.87 -9.53 -7.79
C VAL A 118 -14.57 -10.31 -9.06
N ASN A 119 -15.59 -10.66 -9.85
CA ASN A 119 -15.42 -11.38 -11.10
C ASN A 119 -14.65 -10.55 -12.14
N GLN A 120 -14.96 -9.25 -12.26
CA GLN A 120 -14.27 -8.35 -13.19
C GLN A 120 -12.79 -8.15 -12.82
N ILE A 121 -12.48 -7.99 -11.53
CA ILE A 121 -11.11 -7.84 -11.07
C ILE A 121 -10.34 -9.16 -11.20
N SER A 122 -10.97 -10.29 -10.87
CA SER A 122 -10.34 -11.62 -10.95
C SER A 122 -10.06 -12.05 -12.39
N SER A 123 -10.97 -11.73 -13.32
CA SER A 123 -10.80 -11.96 -14.76
C SER A 123 -9.88 -10.93 -15.44
N GLN A 124 -9.40 -9.92 -14.69
CA GLN A 124 -8.55 -8.83 -15.18
C GLN A 124 -9.24 -7.89 -16.20
N SER A 125 -10.56 -7.93 -16.32
CA SER A 125 -11.30 -6.93 -17.12
C SER A 125 -11.32 -5.56 -16.43
N LYS A 126 -11.20 -5.52 -15.10
CA LYS A 126 -10.91 -4.32 -14.31
C LYS A 126 -9.66 -4.51 -13.45
N LYS A 127 -8.91 -3.43 -13.26
CA LYS A 127 -7.81 -3.34 -12.31
C LYS A 127 -8.33 -2.79 -11.00
N LEU A 128 -7.85 -3.32 -9.87
CA LEU A 128 -8.04 -2.71 -8.55
C LEU A 128 -6.84 -1.81 -8.24
N ILE A 129 -7.11 -0.54 -7.96
CA ILE A 129 -6.13 0.49 -7.63
C ILE A 129 -6.35 0.90 -6.18
N LEU A 130 -5.26 1.04 -5.44
CA LEU A 130 -5.20 1.60 -4.10
C LEU A 130 -4.44 2.92 -4.16
N THR A 131 -5.09 4.00 -3.73
CA THR A 131 -4.43 5.28 -3.47
C THR A 131 -4.31 5.45 -1.96
N VAL A 132 -3.14 5.87 -1.49
CA VAL A 132 -2.88 6.15 -0.09
C VAL A 132 -2.49 7.60 0.06
N LYS A 133 -3.05 8.27 1.06
CA LYS A 133 -2.65 9.59 1.48
C LYS A 133 -2.38 9.56 2.97
N ALA A 134 -1.18 9.93 3.39
CA ALA A 134 -0.83 10.03 4.81
C ALA A 134 -0.23 11.39 5.11
N THR A 135 -0.71 12.05 6.17
CA THR A 135 -0.14 13.28 6.70
C THR A 135 0.52 13.01 8.04
N TYR A 136 1.66 13.62 8.31
CA TYR A 136 2.40 13.44 9.56
C TYR A 136 3.30 14.64 9.86
N VAL A 137 3.80 14.68 11.08
CA VAL A 137 4.58 15.80 11.62
C VAL A 137 5.93 15.27 12.11
N ALA A 138 7.01 15.99 11.83
CA ALA A 138 8.32 15.73 12.42
C ALA A 138 8.44 16.37 13.80
N LEU A 139 9.48 16.01 14.54
CA LEU A 139 9.77 16.60 15.86
C LEU A 139 9.98 18.12 15.83
N ASP A 140 10.31 18.69 14.67
CA ASP A 140 10.50 20.12 14.46
C ASP A 140 9.25 20.83 13.88
N ASP A 141 8.07 20.23 14.07
CA ASP A 141 6.75 20.71 13.63
C ASP A 141 6.56 20.82 12.10
N ARG A 142 7.56 20.45 11.29
CA ARG A 142 7.38 20.38 9.84
C ARG A 142 6.35 19.31 9.49
N LYS A 143 5.43 19.68 8.60
CA LYS A 143 4.36 18.82 8.13
C LYS A 143 4.75 18.16 6.81
N PHE A 144 4.38 16.90 6.67
CA PHE A 144 4.66 16.10 5.50
C PHE A 144 3.37 15.44 5.01
N GLU A 145 3.30 15.25 3.70
CA GLU A 145 2.28 14.45 3.06
C GLU A 145 2.95 13.39 2.18
N TYR A 146 2.69 12.13 2.51
CA TYR A 146 2.99 10.98 1.67
C TYR A 146 1.77 10.64 0.84
N THR A 147 1.97 10.41 -0.46
CA THR A 147 0.95 9.85 -1.34
C THR A 147 1.53 8.69 -2.14
N ALA A 148 0.72 7.65 -2.34
CA ALA A 148 1.09 6.50 -3.14
C ALA A 148 -0.08 5.98 -3.95
N GLU A 149 0.23 5.40 -5.09
CA GLU A 149 -0.71 4.65 -5.92
C GLU A 149 -0.12 3.27 -6.15
N ALA A 150 -0.92 2.25 -5.90
CA ALA A 150 -0.54 0.86 -6.07
C ALA A 150 -1.66 0.10 -6.79
N ARG A 151 -1.29 -0.94 -7.52
CA ARG A 151 -2.23 -1.78 -8.27
C ARG A 151 -2.17 -3.21 -7.76
N LEU A 152 -3.34 -3.83 -7.64
CA LEU A 152 -3.42 -5.25 -7.34
C LEU A 152 -2.76 -6.06 -8.47
N ASP A 153 -1.72 -6.80 -8.12
CA ASP A 153 -1.22 -7.88 -8.94
C ASP A 153 -1.98 -9.17 -8.59
N ASN A 154 -2.75 -9.69 -9.54
CA ASN A 154 -3.53 -10.91 -9.34
C ASN A 154 -2.67 -12.17 -9.22
N GLY A 155 -1.42 -12.15 -9.69
CA GLY A 155 -0.49 -13.27 -9.57
C GLY A 155 0.03 -13.43 -8.14
N SER A 156 0.53 -12.35 -7.55
CA SER A 156 1.04 -12.34 -6.16
C SER A 156 0.00 -11.95 -5.11
N LYS A 157 -1.23 -11.61 -5.52
CA LYS A 157 -2.35 -11.21 -4.67
C LYS A 157 -1.99 -10.09 -3.70
N ARG A 158 -1.27 -9.08 -4.16
CA ARG A 158 -0.88 -7.91 -3.34
C ARG A 158 -0.87 -6.64 -4.16
N PHE A 159 -0.81 -5.50 -3.49
CA PHE A 159 -0.63 -4.24 -4.17
C PHE A 159 0.84 -4.00 -4.51
N VAL A 160 1.11 -3.79 -5.79
CA VAL A 160 2.42 -3.38 -6.31
C VAL A 160 2.41 -1.88 -6.52
N LEU A 161 3.38 -1.19 -5.92
CA LEU A 161 3.50 0.26 -6.00
C LEU A 161 3.74 0.69 -7.46
N ILE A 162 2.92 1.62 -7.95
CA ILE A 162 3.06 2.25 -9.27
C ILE A 162 3.90 3.53 -9.14
N LYS A 163 3.55 4.35 -8.15
CA LYS A 163 4.22 5.62 -7.85
C LYS A 163 4.02 5.98 -6.39
N SER A 164 4.96 6.73 -5.85
CA SER A 164 4.85 7.34 -4.53
C SER A 164 5.61 8.66 -4.47
N GLN A 165 5.20 9.55 -3.59
CA GLN A 165 5.88 10.82 -3.35
C GLN A 165 5.67 11.27 -1.91
N THR A 166 6.66 11.99 -1.38
CA THR A 166 6.57 12.69 -0.11
C THR A 166 6.88 14.16 -0.34
N ARG A 167 5.98 15.04 0.10
CA ARG A 167 6.16 16.49 0.03
C ARG A 167 6.04 17.13 1.40
N ILE A 168 6.71 18.27 1.56
CA ILE A 168 6.54 19.15 2.73
C ILE A 168 5.28 19.99 2.48
N LEU A 169 4.45 20.15 3.51
CA LEU A 169 3.24 20.98 3.50
C LEU A 169 3.51 22.38 4.03
#